data_AF-A0A4U6RZ25-F1
#
_entry.id   AF-A0A4U6RZ25-F1
#
_cell.length_a   1.000
_cell.length_b   1.000
_cell.length_c   1.000
_cell.angle_alpha   90.00
_cell.angle_beta   90.00
_cell.angle_gamma   90.00
#
_symmetry.space_group_name_H-M   'P 1'
#
loop_
_entity.id
_entity.type
_entity.pdbx_description
1 polymer ?
#
loop_
_entity_poly.entity_id
_entity_poly.type
_entity_poly.pdbx_seq_one_letter_code
_entity_poly.pdbx_strand_id
1 'polypeptide(L)'
;MRQPSFTLWLTVVLATHGLSVAADDTRPGQPGAVAAADRVACSLQPKSEEPSDPSSTSAIPRAEKFVAREHFKEDIASSAPVRISWLGATFAQRFTNKIEDDSGGASLQTFILSAASSDKEILAKLGQSHESRLADVWCALRRQPSGSNGPLEVNAKPNVFYVRDSAGELGAVDVLWGGVGWEIGASPVGDKPRWPGGTRVFSR
;
A
#
# COMPACT_ATOMS: atom_id res chain seq x y z
N MET A 1 59.85 27.70 39.61
CA MET A 1 60.81 26.59 39.85
C MET A 1 60.33 25.39 39.06
N ARG A 2 61.25 24.71 38.38
CA ARG A 2 61.03 23.73 37.31
C ARG A 2 60.61 22.37 37.85
N GLN A 3 59.69 21.70 37.15
CA GLN A 3 59.78 20.26 36.85
C GLN A 3 59.18 20.00 35.46
N PRO A 4 59.96 19.48 34.49
CA PRO A 4 59.44 18.77 33.34
C PRO A 4 59.70 17.27 33.49
N SER A 5 58.69 16.43 33.23
CA SER A 5 58.86 14.99 33.07
C SER A 5 58.68 14.63 31.60
N PHE A 6 59.80 14.26 30.96
CA PHE A 6 59.91 13.68 29.63
C PHE A 6 59.99 12.16 29.73
N THR A 7 59.14 11.40 29.04
CA THR A 7 59.31 9.96 28.73
C THR A 7 58.22 9.59 27.72
N LEU A 8 58.39 8.92 26.58
CA LEU A 8 59.51 8.42 25.77
C LEU A 8 58.85 8.03 24.43
N TRP A 9 59.41 8.44 23.29
CA TRP A 9 59.03 7.95 21.97
C TRP A 9 59.74 6.62 21.69
N LEU A 10 59.05 5.64 21.13
CA LEU A 10 59.69 4.53 20.40
C LEU A 10 58.89 4.21 19.12
N THR A 11 59.52 4.41 17.97
CA THR A 11 59.09 4.01 16.63
C THR A 11 59.94 2.83 16.16
N VAL A 12 59.33 1.76 15.63
CA VAL A 12 60.01 0.76 14.78
C VAL A 12 59.12 0.31 13.60
N VAL A 13 59.44 0.92 12.45
CA VAL A 13 59.57 0.50 11.05
C VAL A 13 59.23 -0.94 10.56
N LEU A 14 58.40 -0.96 9.49
CA LEU A 14 58.26 -1.80 8.26
C LEU A 14 58.21 -3.34 8.26
N ALA A 15 57.19 -3.86 7.55
CA ALA A 15 57.39 -4.77 6.40
C ALA A 15 56.22 -4.65 5.39
N THR A 16 56.57 -4.40 4.13
CA THR A 16 55.69 -4.40 2.95
C THR A 16 55.47 -5.81 2.42
N HIS A 17 54.23 -6.17 2.10
CA HIS A 17 53.91 -7.10 1.01
C HIS A 17 52.67 -6.57 0.29
N GLY A 18 52.82 -6.26 -0.99
CA GLY A 18 51.70 -5.97 -1.88
C GLY A 18 51.21 -7.25 -2.54
N LEU A 19 49.92 -7.28 -2.90
CA LEU A 19 49.39 -7.68 -4.19
C LEU A 19 47.89 -7.31 -4.24
N SER A 20 47.46 -7.03 -5.47
CA SER A 20 46.30 -6.24 -5.87
C SER A 20 45.02 -7.09 -6.02
N VAL A 21 43.95 -6.42 -6.50
CA VAL A 21 42.68 -6.96 -7.07
C VAL A 21 41.58 -7.22 -6.03
N ALA A 22 40.36 -6.70 -6.10
CA ALA A 22 39.66 -5.85 -7.06
C ALA A 22 38.80 -4.85 -6.28
N ALA A 23 38.59 -3.67 -6.85
CA ALA A 23 37.45 -2.84 -6.50
C ALA A 23 36.18 -3.64 -6.86
N ASP A 24 35.48 -4.13 -5.84
CA ASP A 24 34.07 -4.47 -6.02
C ASP A 24 33.34 -3.14 -6.15
N ASP A 25 33.03 -2.80 -7.38
CA ASP A 25 32.18 -1.69 -7.77
C ASP A 25 30.76 -2.06 -7.31
N THR A 26 30.52 -2.00 -6.00
CA THR A 26 29.17 -2.04 -5.45
C THR A 26 28.50 -0.74 -5.86
N ARG A 27 27.98 -0.75 -7.08
CA ARG A 27 27.02 0.21 -7.59
C ARG A 27 26.01 0.49 -6.48
N PRO A 28 25.83 1.75 -6.05
CA PRO A 28 24.78 2.07 -5.10
C PRO A 28 23.47 1.55 -5.67
N GLY A 29 22.83 0.62 -4.95
CA GLY A 29 21.54 0.09 -5.31
C GLY A 29 20.61 1.24 -5.64
N GLN A 30 20.08 1.21 -6.86
CA GLN A 30 19.25 2.26 -7.41
C GLN A 30 18.13 2.60 -6.41
N PRO A 31 18.04 3.85 -5.93
CA PRO A 31 16.94 4.28 -5.07
C PRO A 31 15.61 4.03 -5.79
N GLY A 32 14.68 3.31 -5.17
CA GLY A 32 13.34 3.08 -5.71
C GLY A 32 13.10 1.73 -6.39
N ALA A 33 13.83 0.67 -6.02
CA ALA A 33 13.51 -0.67 -6.49
C ALA A 33 12.20 -1.17 -5.84
N VAL A 34 11.15 -1.22 -6.65
CA VAL A 34 9.85 -1.78 -6.30
C VAL A 34 9.80 -3.22 -6.81
N ALA A 35 9.70 -4.21 -5.91
CA ALA A 35 9.65 -5.62 -6.27
C ALA A 35 8.19 -6.11 -6.30
N ALA A 36 7.77 -6.70 -7.42
CA ALA A 36 6.45 -7.34 -7.54
C ALA A 36 6.42 -8.64 -6.72
N ALA A 37 5.45 -8.77 -5.84
CA ALA A 37 5.38 -9.87 -4.88
C ALA A 37 4.24 -10.85 -5.17
N ASP A 38 3.06 -10.41 -5.63
CA ASP A 38 1.91 -11.28 -5.85
C ASP A 38 0.77 -10.60 -6.63
N ARG A 39 -0.20 -11.40 -7.12
CA ARG A 39 -1.46 -10.93 -7.72
C ARG A 39 -2.66 -11.19 -6.81
N VAL A 40 -3.51 -10.18 -6.62
CA VAL A 40 -4.76 -10.25 -5.88
C VAL A 40 -5.92 -10.12 -6.86
N ALA A 41 -6.59 -11.23 -7.17
CA ALA A 41 -7.84 -11.20 -7.93
C ALA A 41 -8.97 -10.69 -7.03
N CYS A 42 -9.61 -9.61 -7.46
CA CYS A 42 -10.80 -9.07 -6.82
C CYS A 42 -12.00 -9.27 -7.73
N SER A 43 -13.12 -9.77 -7.21
CA SER A 43 -14.40 -9.77 -7.94
C SER A 43 -15.52 -9.55 -6.93
N LEU A 44 -16.20 -8.42 -7.07
CA LEU A 44 -17.43 -8.13 -6.34
C LEU A 44 -18.58 -8.74 -7.12
N GLN A 45 -18.63 -10.07 -7.25
CA GLN A 45 -19.78 -10.68 -7.93
C GLN A 45 -21.03 -10.55 -7.04
N PRO A 46 -22.20 -10.24 -7.63
CA PRO A 46 -23.47 -10.28 -6.91
C PRO A 46 -23.70 -11.67 -6.34
N LYS A 47 -24.37 -11.74 -5.19
CA LYS A 47 -24.87 -13.01 -4.64
C LYS A 47 -25.79 -13.62 -5.69
N SER A 48 -25.46 -14.81 -6.18
CA SER A 48 -26.33 -15.57 -7.08
C SER A 48 -27.72 -15.68 -6.44
N GLU A 49 -28.72 -15.01 -7.03
CA GLU A 49 -30.11 -15.21 -6.63
C GLU A 49 -30.51 -16.65 -6.96
N GLU A 50 -31.14 -17.31 -5.98
CA GLU A 50 -31.69 -18.66 -6.12
C GLU A 50 -32.85 -18.64 -7.13
N PRO A 51 -32.90 -19.56 -8.12
CA PRO A 51 -33.86 -19.45 -9.22
C PRO A 51 -35.29 -19.67 -8.73
N SER A 52 -36.12 -18.62 -8.79
CA SER A 52 -37.57 -18.73 -8.71
C SER A 52 -38.16 -18.46 -10.09
N ASP A 53 -38.86 -19.46 -10.62
CA ASP A 53 -39.67 -19.62 -11.84
C ASP A 53 -39.60 -18.61 -13.03
N PRO A 54 -39.66 -19.12 -14.29
CA PRO A 54 -39.42 -18.32 -15.48
C PRO A 54 -40.67 -17.53 -15.90
N SER A 55 -40.73 -16.25 -15.57
CA SER A 55 -41.52 -15.29 -16.35
C SER A 55 -40.59 -14.35 -17.08
N SER A 56 -40.48 -14.56 -18.40
CA SER A 56 -39.65 -13.82 -19.34
C SER A 56 -39.92 -12.32 -19.28
N THR A 57 -39.04 -11.60 -18.59
CA THR A 57 -38.64 -10.24 -18.95
C THR A 57 -37.13 -10.24 -18.86
N SER A 58 -36.45 -10.11 -20.00
CA SER A 58 -34.99 -10.02 -20.06
C SER A 58 -34.56 -8.73 -19.36
N ALA A 59 -34.34 -8.80 -18.05
CA ALA A 59 -33.70 -7.73 -17.30
C ALA A 59 -32.27 -7.62 -17.83
N ILE A 60 -31.97 -6.54 -18.56
CA ILE A 60 -30.59 -6.17 -18.84
C ILE A 60 -29.90 -6.10 -17.48
N PRO A 61 -28.83 -6.88 -17.21
CA PRO A 61 -28.16 -6.84 -15.92
C PRO A 61 -27.69 -5.41 -15.71
N ARG A 62 -28.27 -4.72 -14.74
CA ARG A 62 -27.75 -3.42 -14.33
C ARG A 62 -26.45 -3.72 -13.62
N ALA A 63 -25.32 -3.28 -14.17
CA ALA A 63 -24.06 -3.36 -13.44
C ALA A 63 -24.28 -2.67 -12.08
N GLU A 64 -24.12 -3.43 -11.00
CA GLU A 64 -24.21 -2.88 -9.66
C GLU A 64 -23.14 -1.79 -9.53
N LYS A 65 -23.44 -0.72 -8.80
CA LYS A 65 -22.45 0.34 -8.57
C LYS A 65 -21.82 0.12 -7.22
N PHE A 66 -20.51 0.28 -7.14
CA PHE A 66 -19.81 0.32 -5.86
C PHE A 66 -20.00 1.70 -5.24
N VAL A 67 -20.68 1.78 -4.11
CA VAL A 67 -20.95 3.03 -3.38
C VAL A 67 -20.08 3.05 -2.13
N ALA A 68 -19.05 3.89 -2.11
CA ALA A 68 -18.01 3.83 -1.07
C ALA A 68 -18.56 3.96 0.36
N ARG A 69 -19.46 4.90 0.60
CA ARG A 69 -20.12 5.10 1.91
C ARG A 69 -20.91 3.89 2.41
N GLU A 70 -21.26 2.92 1.56
CA GLU A 70 -21.96 1.71 2.00
C GLU A 70 -21.00 0.69 2.63
N HIS A 71 -19.72 0.76 2.26
CA HIS A 71 -18.68 -0.18 2.62
C HIS A 71 -17.71 0.37 3.68
N PHE A 72 -17.23 1.60 3.48
CA PHE A 72 -16.26 2.23 4.39
C PHE A 72 -17.00 2.94 5.53
N LYS A 73 -17.21 2.21 6.62
CA LYS A 73 -17.82 2.69 7.87
C LYS A 73 -17.04 2.14 9.04
N GLU A 74 -16.87 2.94 10.08
CA GLU A 74 -16.29 2.46 11.34
C GLU A 74 -17.25 1.45 11.97
N ASP A 75 -16.78 0.21 12.12
CA ASP A 75 -17.46 -0.90 12.76
C ASP A 75 -16.41 -1.94 13.14
N ILE A 76 -16.24 -2.20 14.44
CA ILE A 76 -15.26 -3.16 14.97
C ILE A 76 -15.91 -4.44 15.49
N ALA A 77 -17.23 -4.60 15.31
CA ALA A 77 -17.95 -5.80 15.74
C ALA A 77 -17.35 -7.05 15.08
N SER A 78 -17.41 -8.18 15.78
CA SER A 78 -16.94 -9.46 15.24
C SER A 78 -17.75 -9.93 14.01
N SER A 79 -18.97 -9.40 13.83
CA SER A 79 -19.85 -9.63 12.68
C SER A 79 -19.64 -8.63 11.54
N ALA A 80 -18.81 -7.60 11.72
CA ALA A 80 -18.57 -6.59 10.69
C ALA A 80 -17.96 -7.25 9.44
N PRO A 81 -18.37 -6.88 8.21
CA PRO A 81 -17.80 -7.43 6.98
C PRO A 81 -16.29 -7.19 6.86
N VAL A 82 -15.82 -6.06 7.39
CA VAL A 82 -14.44 -5.67 7.62
C VAL A 82 -14.45 -4.88 8.93
N ARG A 83 -13.53 -5.19 9.84
CA ARG A 83 -13.38 -4.43 11.09
C ARG A 83 -12.63 -3.15 10.79
N ILE A 84 -13.31 -2.00 10.79
CA ILE A 84 -12.70 -0.68 10.57
C ILE A 84 -12.77 0.07 11.90
N SER A 85 -11.61 0.35 12.48
CA SER A 85 -11.51 1.05 13.76
C SER A 85 -11.40 2.57 13.60
N TRP A 86 -11.00 3.04 12.42
CA TRP A 86 -10.86 4.47 12.16
C TRP A 86 -10.95 4.81 10.66
N LEU A 87 -11.70 5.86 10.34
CA LEU A 87 -11.71 6.51 9.03
C LEU A 87 -11.18 7.94 9.15
N GLY A 88 -10.07 8.21 8.45
CA GLY A 88 -9.47 9.53 8.43
C GLY A 88 -10.38 10.58 7.81
N ALA A 89 -10.36 11.80 8.37
CA ALA A 89 -11.20 12.90 7.92
C ALA A 89 -11.02 13.21 6.42
N THR A 90 -9.80 13.17 5.91
CA THR A 90 -9.50 13.35 4.49
C THR A 90 -10.11 12.23 3.63
N PHE A 91 -10.03 10.97 4.10
CA PHE A 91 -10.65 9.84 3.41
C PHE A 91 -12.17 10.03 3.37
N ALA A 92 -12.77 10.31 4.53
CA ALA A 92 -14.19 10.55 4.68
C ALA A 92 -14.67 11.66 3.74
N GLN A 93 -13.97 12.79 3.70
CA GLN A 93 -14.34 13.94 2.87
C GLN A 93 -14.25 13.65 1.37
N ARG A 94 -13.17 13.01 0.91
CA ARG A 94 -12.88 12.88 -0.53
C ARG A 94 -13.52 11.65 -1.17
N PHE A 95 -13.61 10.55 -0.43
CA PHE A 95 -13.87 9.22 -1.02
C PHE A 95 -15.22 8.62 -0.66
N THR A 96 -15.86 8.95 0.48
CA THR A 96 -17.10 8.27 0.90
C THR A 96 -18.27 8.48 -0.08
N ASN A 97 -18.36 9.63 -0.74
CA ASN A 97 -19.40 9.89 -1.74
C ASN A 97 -19.06 9.37 -3.14
N LYS A 98 -17.88 8.75 -3.32
CA LYS A 98 -17.48 8.19 -4.62
C LYS A 98 -18.35 6.98 -4.96
N ILE A 99 -18.80 6.96 -6.20
CA ILE A 99 -19.53 5.85 -6.81
C ILE A 99 -18.69 5.37 -7.99
N GLU A 100 -18.42 4.08 -8.06
CA GLU A 100 -17.65 3.46 -9.13
C GLU A 100 -18.53 2.44 -9.86
N ASP A 101 -18.52 2.43 -11.19
CA ASP A 101 -19.23 1.41 -11.96
C ASP A 101 -18.56 0.05 -11.74
N ASP A 102 -19.32 -1.03 -11.56
CA ASP A 102 -18.74 -2.39 -11.49
C ASP A 102 -18.20 -2.81 -12.86
N SER A 103 -16.98 -2.36 -13.16
CA SER A 103 -16.27 -2.67 -14.39
C SER A 103 -15.64 -4.07 -14.40
N GLY A 104 -16.11 -4.99 -13.55
CA GLY A 104 -15.52 -6.30 -13.39
C GLY A 104 -14.24 -6.27 -12.56
N GLY A 105 -13.92 -7.43 -12.02
CA GLY A 105 -12.81 -7.65 -11.13
C GLY A 105 -11.46 -7.29 -11.70
N ALA A 106 -10.68 -6.46 -11.00
CA ALA A 106 -9.28 -6.22 -11.34
C ALA A 106 -8.35 -7.12 -10.53
N SER A 107 -7.26 -7.53 -11.16
CA SER A 107 -6.13 -8.13 -10.44
C SER A 107 -5.21 -7.01 -10.00
N LEU A 108 -5.06 -6.80 -8.69
CA LEU A 108 -4.02 -5.93 -8.17
C LEU A 108 -2.69 -6.66 -8.14
N GLN A 109 -1.61 -5.96 -8.47
CA GLN A 109 -0.24 -6.36 -8.26
C GLN A 109 0.26 -5.72 -6.97
N THR A 110 0.89 -6.53 -6.12
CA THR A 110 1.51 -6.07 -4.88
C THR A 110 2.97 -5.77 -5.12
N PHE A 111 3.41 -4.64 -4.58
CA PHE A 111 4.75 -4.12 -4.72
C PHE A 111 5.32 -3.77 -3.34
N ILE A 112 6.57 -4.13 -3.05
CA ILE A 112 7.20 -3.81 -1.76
C ILE A 112 8.27 -2.75 -1.96
N LEU A 113 8.19 -1.66 -1.20
CA LEU A 113 9.22 -0.61 -1.23
C LEU A 113 10.50 -1.10 -0.54
N SER A 114 11.63 -1.10 -1.24
CA SER A 114 12.92 -1.44 -0.62
C SER A 114 13.49 -0.32 0.28
N ALA A 115 13.08 0.93 0.06
CA ALA A 115 13.52 2.11 0.77
C ALA A 115 12.41 3.16 0.85
N ALA A 116 12.59 4.17 1.70
CA ALA A 116 11.61 5.24 1.86
C ALA A 116 11.40 6.02 0.55
N SER A 117 10.18 6.07 0.04
CA SER A 117 9.86 6.62 -1.30
C SER A 117 8.71 7.62 -1.26
N SER A 118 8.77 8.66 -2.10
CA SER A 118 7.67 9.62 -2.26
C SER A 118 6.60 9.09 -3.22
N ASP A 119 5.40 9.66 -3.20
CA ASP A 119 4.37 9.29 -4.17
C ASP A 119 4.84 9.49 -5.61
N LYS A 120 5.56 10.59 -5.89
CA LYS A 120 6.08 10.86 -7.24
C LYS A 120 7.02 9.77 -7.74
N GLU A 121 7.91 9.28 -6.89
CA GLU A 121 8.85 8.21 -7.25
C GLU A 121 8.13 6.88 -7.46
N ILE A 122 7.16 6.57 -6.59
CA ILE A 122 6.35 5.35 -6.69
C ILE A 122 5.53 5.39 -7.99
N LEU A 123 4.82 6.48 -8.26
CA LEU A 123 4.02 6.67 -9.47
C LEU A 123 4.88 6.63 -10.74
N ALA A 124 6.06 7.26 -10.72
CA ALA A 124 6.99 7.18 -11.85
C ALA A 124 7.44 5.74 -12.13
N LYS A 125 7.56 4.91 -11.09
CA LYS A 125 7.93 3.50 -11.21
C LYS A 125 6.78 2.61 -11.67
N LEU A 126 5.56 2.87 -11.17
CA LEU A 126 4.35 2.12 -11.53
C LEU A 126 3.85 2.45 -12.95
N GLY A 127 4.16 3.64 -13.47
CA GLY A 127 3.80 4.03 -14.83
C GLY A 127 2.29 4.20 -14.99
N GLN A 128 1.71 3.71 -16.09
CA GLN A 128 0.29 3.93 -16.41
C GLN A 128 -0.68 3.08 -15.59
N SER A 129 -0.21 2.03 -14.92
CA SER A 129 -1.09 1.11 -14.19
C SER A 129 -1.24 1.42 -12.70
N HIS A 130 -0.68 2.55 -12.24
CA HIS A 130 -0.64 2.95 -10.83
C HIS A 130 -2.01 3.03 -10.14
N GLU A 131 -3.06 3.31 -10.90
CA GLU A 131 -4.38 3.62 -10.36
C GLU A 131 -5.15 2.35 -9.97
N SER A 132 -5.62 2.34 -8.73
CA SER A 132 -6.56 1.37 -8.17
C SER A 132 -7.93 2.02 -7.97
N ARG A 133 -8.94 1.19 -7.68
CA ARG A 133 -10.31 1.62 -7.36
C ARG A 133 -10.63 1.41 -5.88
N LEU A 134 -11.58 2.15 -5.31
CA LEU A 134 -12.06 1.91 -3.94
C LEU A 134 -12.67 0.51 -3.80
N ALA A 135 -13.30 0.00 -4.86
CA ALA A 135 -13.73 -1.39 -4.94
C ALA A 135 -12.58 -2.39 -4.73
N ASP A 136 -11.38 -2.09 -5.24
CA ASP A 136 -10.20 -2.94 -5.07
C ASP A 136 -9.69 -2.89 -3.63
N VAL A 137 -9.65 -1.68 -3.03
CA VAL A 137 -9.29 -1.49 -1.62
C VAL A 137 -10.23 -2.29 -0.72
N TRP A 138 -11.54 -2.16 -0.92
CA TRP A 138 -12.55 -2.88 -0.16
C TRP A 138 -12.42 -4.40 -0.31
N CYS A 139 -12.19 -4.88 -1.53
CA CYS A 139 -11.95 -6.28 -1.77
C CYS A 139 -10.70 -6.80 -1.02
N ALA A 140 -9.59 -6.06 -1.05
CA ALA A 140 -8.37 -6.44 -0.33
C ALA A 140 -8.61 -6.54 1.19
N LEU A 141 -9.36 -5.58 1.75
CA LEU A 141 -9.78 -5.59 3.15
C LEU A 141 -10.68 -6.78 3.47
N ARG A 142 -11.67 -7.08 2.61
CA ARG A 142 -12.58 -8.23 2.79
C ARG A 142 -11.90 -9.59 2.80
N ARG A 143 -10.72 -9.71 2.20
CA ARG A 143 -9.91 -10.94 2.28
C ARG A 143 -9.23 -11.13 3.63
N GLN A 144 -9.06 -10.06 4.41
CA GLN A 144 -8.45 -10.06 5.73
C GLN A 144 -9.27 -9.18 6.69
N PRO A 145 -10.57 -9.48 6.89
CA PRO A 145 -11.51 -8.56 7.51
C PRO A 145 -11.17 -8.23 8.97
N SER A 146 -10.38 -9.11 9.62
CA SER A 146 -9.92 -8.98 11.01
C SER A 146 -8.40 -9.02 11.13
N GLY A 147 -7.66 -8.56 10.11
CA GLY A 147 -6.20 -8.46 10.17
C GLY A 147 -5.47 -9.80 10.19
N SER A 148 -6.06 -10.84 9.59
CA SER A 148 -5.41 -12.14 9.39
C SER A 148 -4.33 -12.06 8.31
N ASN A 149 -3.47 -13.08 8.25
CA ASN A 149 -2.44 -13.19 7.21
C ASN A 149 -3.03 -13.14 5.79
N GLY A 150 -2.29 -12.50 4.88
CA GLY A 150 -2.65 -12.41 3.47
C GLY A 150 -1.88 -11.30 2.73
N PRO A 151 -2.47 -10.73 1.66
CA PRO A 151 -1.77 -9.79 0.80
C PRO A 151 -1.57 -8.41 1.41
N LEU A 152 -2.39 -7.99 2.38
CA LEU A 152 -2.14 -6.74 3.12
C LEU A 152 -1.17 -7.03 4.25
N GLU A 153 -0.31 -6.07 4.52
CA GLU A 153 0.55 -6.08 5.68
C GLU A 153 -0.27 -5.77 6.94
N VAL A 154 -0.07 -6.55 8.00
CA VAL A 154 -0.83 -6.47 9.25
C VAL A 154 0.05 -6.12 10.46
N ASN A 155 1.35 -5.92 10.25
CA ASN A 155 2.32 -5.59 11.30
C ASN A 155 2.48 -4.07 11.55
N ALA A 156 1.37 -3.32 11.51
CA ALA A 156 1.34 -1.87 11.67
C ALA A 156 2.19 -1.09 10.62
N LYS A 157 2.38 -1.67 9.43
CA LYS A 157 2.93 -0.95 8.27
C LYS A 157 1.80 -0.53 7.32
N PRO A 158 1.94 0.61 6.64
CA PRO A 158 0.95 1.04 5.66
C PRO A 158 0.87 0.10 4.46
N ASN A 159 -0.34 -0.02 3.91
CA ASN A 159 -0.63 -0.56 2.60
C ASN A 159 -1.23 0.56 1.76
N VAL A 160 -0.58 0.92 0.65
CA VAL A 160 -0.89 2.13 -0.11
C VAL A 160 -1.55 1.78 -1.45
N PHE A 161 -2.61 2.50 -1.75
CA PHE A 161 -3.34 2.46 -3.02
C PHE A 161 -3.42 3.87 -3.58
N TYR A 162 -3.26 4.04 -4.89
CA TYR A 162 -3.51 5.31 -5.54
C TYR A 162 -4.89 5.30 -6.17
N VAL A 163 -5.77 6.17 -5.69
CA VAL A 163 -7.19 6.17 -6.07
C VAL A 163 -7.62 7.59 -6.41
N ARG A 164 -8.34 7.77 -7.51
CA ARG A 164 -8.98 9.06 -7.80
C ARG A 164 -10.21 9.25 -6.94
N ASP A 165 -10.41 10.44 -6.40
CA ASP A 165 -11.63 10.78 -5.69
C ASP A 165 -12.82 11.03 -6.65
N SER A 166 -13.91 11.60 -6.13
CA SER A 166 -15.10 11.93 -6.93
C SER A 166 -14.91 13.13 -7.87
N ALA A 167 -13.91 13.98 -7.62
CA ALA A 167 -13.52 15.08 -8.50
C ALA A 167 -12.49 14.65 -9.56
N GLY A 168 -12.02 13.41 -9.51
CA GLY A 168 -11.00 12.88 -10.42
C GLY A 168 -9.56 13.18 -9.98
N GLU A 169 -9.36 13.76 -8.78
CA GLU A 169 -8.04 14.05 -8.25
C GLU A 169 -7.43 12.79 -7.63
N LEU A 170 -6.17 12.50 -7.95
CA LEU A 170 -5.47 11.34 -7.42
C LEU A 170 -5.09 11.57 -5.95
N GLY A 171 -5.39 10.59 -5.09
CA GLY A 171 -4.96 10.55 -3.70
C GLY A 171 -4.25 9.23 -3.38
N ALA A 172 -3.38 9.26 -2.38
CA ALA A 172 -2.88 8.06 -1.73
C ALA A 172 -3.89 7.67 -0.64
N VAL A 173 -4.42 6.46 -0.72
CA VAL A 173 -5.24 5.83 0.32
C VAL A 173 -4.37 4.81 1.02
N ASP A 174 -4.15 4.99 2.31
CA ASP A 174 -3.38 4.09 3.14
C ASP A 174 -4.29 3.31 4.09
N VAL A 175 -4.04 2.01 4.21
CA VAL A 175 -4.71 1.15 5.18
C VAL A 175 -3.69 0.46 6.08
N LEU A 176 -3.93 0.52 7.38
CA LEU A 176 -3.04 -0.01 8.40
C LEU A 176 -3.85 -0.85 9.39
N TRP A 177 -3.31 -1.99 9.83
CA TRP A 177 -3.93 -2.77 10.89
C TRP A 177 -3.50 -2.22 12.26
N GLY A 178 -4.46 -1.66 13.01
CA GLY A 178 -4.27 -1.07 14.35
C GLY A 178 -4.45 -2.06 15.50
N GLY A 179 -4.58 -3.36 15.22
CA GLY A 179 -4.75 -4.41 16.24
C GLY A 179 -6.20 -4.78 16.53
N VAL A 180 -7.12 -3.81 16.55
CA VAL A 180 -8.57 -4.05 16.75
C VAL A 180 -9.40 -3.88 15.48
N GLY A 181 -8.83 -3.22 14.47
CA GLY A 181 -9.45 -2.94 13.19
C GLY A 181 -8.47 -2.31 12.21
N TRP A 182 -8.92 -2.14 10.98
CA TRP A 182 -8.25 -1.37 9.95
C TRP A 182 -8.47 0.12 10.19
N GLU A 183 -7.38 0.86 10.11
CA GLU A 183 -7.35 2.32 10.09
C GLU A 183 -7.14 2.74 8.63
N ILE A 184 -7.99 3.65 8.14
CA ILE A 184 -8.00 4.02 6.72
C ILE A 184 -7.79 5.52 6.61
N GLY A 185 -6.63 5.90 6.10
CA GLY A 185 -6.24 7.27 5.83
C GLY A 185 -6.38 7.64 4.34
N ALA A 186 -6.24 8.94 4.08
CA ALA A 186 -5.95 9.41 2.73
C ALA A 186 -5.17 10.72 2.78
N SER A 187 -4.33 10.93 1.78
CA SER A 187 -3.61 12.18 1.54
C SER A 187 -3.62 12.55 0.05
N PRO A 188 -3.53 13.84 -0.29
CA PRO A 188 -3.18 14.25 -1.65
C PRO A 188 -1.82 13.66 -2.06
N VAL A 189 -1.69 13.25 -3.33
CA VAL A 189 -0.40 12.85 -3.89
C VAL A 189 0.55 14.05 -3.84
N GLY A 190 1.70 13.89 -3.17
CA GLY A 190 2.60 15.02 -2.96
C GLY A 190 3.98 14.66 -2.44
N ASP A 191 4.70 15.69 -1.99
CA ASP A 191 6.11 15.59 -1.59
C ASP A 191 6.30 15.30 -0.08
N LYS A 192 5.23 15.02 0.68
CA LYS A 192 5.28 14.83 2.15
C LYS A 192 4.21 13.87 2.68
N PRO A 193 4.51 13.09 3.76
CA PRO A 193 5.77 12.42 4.08
C PRO A 193 6.01 11.22 3.15
N ARG A 194 7.27 10.77 3.03
CA ARG A 194 7.62 9.58 2.25
C ARG A 194 7.13 8.32 2.95
N TRP A 195 6.68 7.35 2.16
CA TRP A 195 6.32 6.02 2.65
C TRP A 195 7.57 5.26 3.08
N PRO A 196 7.58 4.60 4.26
CA PRO A 196 8.77 3.91 4.75
C PRO A 196 9.09 2.66 3.92
N GLY A 197 10.34 2.20 4.02
CA GLY A 197 10.74 0.90 3.47
C GLY A 197 9.91 -0.25 4.06
N GLY A 198 9.54 -1.20 3.21
CA GLY A 198 8.64 -2.32 3.53
C GLY A 198 7.16 -1.97 3.44
N THR A 199 6.78 -0.74 3.07
CA THR A 199 5.38 -0.42 2.70
C THR A 199 4.98 -1.26 1.50
N ARG A 200 3.76 -1.83 1.54
CA ARG A 200 3.17 -2.50 0.37
C ARG A 200 2.38 -1.49 -0.44
N VAL A 201 2.59 -1.47 -1.75
CA VAL A 201 1.88 -0.63 -2.71
C VAL A 201 1.09 -1.54 -3.64
N PHE A 202 -0.15 -1.16 -3.95
CA PHE A 202 -1.05 -1.92 -4.81
C PHE A 202 -1.42 -1.11 -6.05
N SER A 203 -1.37 -1.77 -7.20
CA SER A 203 -1.52 -1.17 -8.54
C SER A 203 -2.15 -2.19 -9.48
N ARG A 204 -2.84 -1.77 -10.53
CA ARG A 204 -3.40 -2.70 -11.52
C ARG A 204 -2.33 -3.20 -12.51
#